data_AF-A0A8J8JKK9-F1
#
_entry.id   AF-A0A8J8JKK9-F1
#
_cell.length_a   1.000
_cell.length_b   1.000
_cell.length_c   1.000
_cell.angle_alpha   90.00
_cell.angle_beta   90.00
_cell.angle_gamma   90.00
#
_symmetry.space_group_name_H-M   'P 1'
#
loop_
_entity.id
_entity.type
_entity.pdbx_description
1 polymer ?
#
loop_
_entity_poly.entity_id
_entity_poly.type
_entity_poly.pdbx_seq_one_letter_code
_entity_poly.pdbx_strand_id
1 'polypeptide(L)'
;MNFDLDGMTGDLGVGAVTGFITGYALKKFIKIVTAIIGAYILSLFWLQQKGVISINTDKLFNLSGSVTQQVVSLGQKVVGILPGTTAFVAGFYFGFQKG
;
A
#
# COMPACT_ATOMS: atom_id res chain seq x y z
N MET A 1 -19.40 7.79 31.04
CA MET A 1 -19.12 6.93 29.88
C MET A 1 -18.62 5.62 30.44
N ASN A 2 -19.43 4.56 30.36
CA ASN A 2 -18.97 3.22 30.74
C ASN A 2 -18.01 2.76 29.64
N PHE A 3 -16.74 2.59 29.96
CA PHE A 3 -15.77 2.03 29.02
C PHE A 3 -15.99 0.51 29.01
N ASP A 4 -16.81 0.03 28.07
CA ASP A 4 -16.99 -1.40 27.82
C ASP A 4 -15.73 -1.96 27.15
N LEU A 5 -14.73 -2.24 27.99
CA LEU A 5 -13.40 -2.74 27.60
C LEU A 5 -13.46 -4.11 26.90
N ASP A 6 -14.46 -4.94 27.20
CA ASP A 6 -14.66 -6.25 26.56
C ASP A 6 -15.10 -6.14 25.09
N GLY A 7 -15.93 -5.15 24.74
CA GLY A 7 -16.32 -4.90 23.35
C GLY A 7 -15.18 -4.31 22.52
N MET A 8 -14.43 -3.37 23.11
CA MET A 8 -13.29 -2.73 22.42
C MET A 8 -12.13 -3.71 22.19
N THR A 9 -11.84 -4.62 23.11
CA THR A 9 -10.76 -5.62 22.93
C THR A 9 -11.12 -6.68 21.87
N GLY A 10 -12.39 -7.09 21.78
CA GLY A 10 -12.89 -7.93 20.69
C GLY A 10 -12.73 -7.28 19.31
N ASP A 11 -13.18 -6.03 19.18
CA ASP A 11 -13.11 -5.28 17.91
C ASP A 11 -11.66 -4.96 17.49
N LEU A 12 -10.78 -4.67 18.45
CA LEU A 12 -9.35 -4.47 18.19
C LEU A 12 -8.68 -5.77 17.73
N GLY A 13 -9.03 -6.91 18.31
CA GLY A 13 -8.52 -8.22 17.92
C GLY A 13 -8.91 -8.59 16.48
N VAL A 14 -10.18 -8.39 16.11
CA VAL A 14 -10.67 -8.61 14.75
C VAL A 14 -9.99 -7.66 13.75
N GLY A 15 -9.79 -6.39 14.13
CA GLY A 15 -9.05 -5.42 13.33
C GLY A 15 -7.60 -5.85 13.04
N ALA A 16 -6.88 -6.34 14.05
CA ALA A 16 -5.50 -6.81 13.90
C ALA A 16 -5.38 -8.06 13.01
N VAL A 17 -6.25 -9.05 13.21
CA VAL A 17 -6.25 -10.29 12.39
C VAL A 17 -6.58 -9.98 10.94
N THR A 18 -7.61 -9.17 10.72
CA THR A 18 -8.01 -8.74 9.37
C THR A 18 -6.92 -7.91 8.71
N GLY A 19 -6.27 -7.03 9.46
CA GLY A 19 -5.09 -6.27 9.02
C GLY A 19 -3.96 -7.19 8.59
N PHE A 20 -3.61 -8.19 9.41
CA PHE A 20 -2.54 -9.15 9.13
C PHE A 20 -2.77 -9.93 7.84
N ILE A 21 -3.98 -10.49 7.65
CA ILE A 21 -4.32 -11.24 6.43
C ILE A 21 -4.24 -10.33 5.21
N THR A 22 -4.77 -9.11 5.31
CA THR A 22 -4.75 -8.12 4.23
C THR A 22 -3.31 -7.73 3.87
N GLY A 23 -2.47 -7.43 4.85
CA GLY A 23 -1.06 -7.08 4.63
C GLY A 23 -0.27 -8.20 3.97
N TYR A 24 -0.50 -9.45 4.39
CA TYR A 24 0.14 -10.62 3.80
C TYR A 24 -0.25 -10.82 2.33
N ALA A 25 -1.56 -10.74 2.03
CA ALA A 25 -2.06 -10.86 0.66
C ALA A 25 -1.53 -9.71 -0.22
N LEU A 26 -1.52 -8.49 0.30
CA LEU A 26 -1.06 -7.31 -0.42
C LEU A 26 0.40 -7.45 -0.85
N LYS A 27 1.29 -7.99 -0.02
CA LYS A 27 2.70 -8.12 -0.41
C LYS A 27 2.91 -9.10 -1.55
N LYS A 28 2.18 -10.21 -1.58
CA LYS A 28 2.20 -11.13 -2.73
C LYS A 28 1.69 -10.44 -3.99
N PHE A 29 0.63 -9.66 -3.87
CA PHE A 29 0.10 -8.86 -4.97
C PHE A 29 1.14 -7.84 -5.49
N ILE A 30 1.80 -7.09 -4.61
CA ILE A 30 2.84 -6.13 -4.98
C ILE A 30 4.00 -6.80 -5.72
N LYS A 31 4.43 -8.00 -5.31
CA LYS A 31 5.48 -8.75 -6.03
C LYS A 31 5.09 -8.99 -7.49
N ILE A 32 3.86 -9.42 -7.75
CA ILE A 32 3.34 -9.66 -9.11
C ILE A 32 3.25 -8.36 -9.90
N VAL A 33 2.63 -7.33 -9.32
CA VAL A 33 2.47 -6.01 -9.96
C VAL A 33 3.82 -5.40 -10.29
N THR A 34 4.80 -5.49 -9.39
CA THR A 34 6.16 -4.96 -9.61
C THR A 34 6.84 -5.67 -10.78
N ALA A 35 6.67 -6.99 -10.91
CA ALA A 35 7.20 -7.73 -12.05
C ALA A 35 6.57 -7.27 -13.38
N ILE A 36 5.25 -7.06 -13.41
CA ILE A 36 4.54 -6.57 -14.60
C ILE A 36 4.98 -5.15 -14.96
N ILE A 37 5.07 -4.24 -13.98
CA ILE A 37 5.53 -2.86 -14.20
C ILE A 37 6.98 -2.85 -14.71
N GLY A 38 7.86 -3.67 -14.13
CA GLY A 38 9.25 -3.79 -14.59
C GLY A 38 9.34 -4.28 -16.03
N ALA A 39 8.59 -5.33 -16.38
CA ALA A 39 8.52 -5.84 -17.75
C ALA A 39 7.97 -4.79 -18.73
N TYR A 40 6.97 -4.02 -18.31
CA TYR A 40 6.40 -2.94 -19.11
C TYR A 40 7.40 -1.81 -19.36
N ILE A 41 8.12 -1.37 -18.33
CA ILE A 41 9.17 -0.35 -18.45
C ILE A 41 10.28 -0.83 -19.40
N LEU A 42 10.71 -2.09 -19.27
CA LEU A 42 11.71 -2.67 -20.19
C LEU A 42 11.23 -2.68 -21.64
N SER A 43 9.96 -3.02 -21.87
CA SER A 43 9.36 -2.97 -23.22
C SER A 43 9.35 -1.55 -23.78
N LEU A 44 9.02 -0.55 -22.97
CA LEU A 44 9.05 0.87 -23.36
C LEU A 44 10.47 1.35 -23.69
N PHE A 45 11.47 0.98 -22.89
CA PHE A 45 12.87 1.30 -23.18
C PHE A 45 13.34 0.70 -24.52
N TRP A 46 12.89 -0.52 -24.84
CA TRP A 46 13.21 -1.15 -26.12
C TRP A 46 12.59 -0.41 -27.32
N LEU A 47 11.34 0.07 -27.18
CA LEU A 47 10.70 0.91 -28.21
C LEU A 47 11.35 2.29 -28.33
N GLN A 48 11.83 2.86 -27.23
CA GLN A 48 12.56 4.13 -27.24
C GLN A 48 13.87 4.02 -28.02
N GLN A 49 14.64 2.94 -27.87
CA GLN A 49 15.88 2.72 -28.64
C GLN A 49 15.62 2.62 -30.15
N LYS A 50 14.46 2.11 -30.55
CA LYS A 50 14.03 2.07 -31.96
C LYS A 50 13.48 3.40 -32.47
N GLY A 51 13.40 4.43 -31.64
CA GLY A 51 12.92 5.76 -32.02
C GLY A 51 11.40 5.85 -32.25
N VAL A 52 10.63 4.82 -31.86
CA VAL A 52 9.17 4.75 -32.08
C VAL A 52 8.41 5.60 -31.07
N ILE A 53 8.96 5.79 -29.85
CA ILE A 53 8.32 6.53 -28.75
C ILE A 53 9.37 7.42 -28.06
N SER A 54 8.98 8.66 -27.73
CA SER A 54 9.74 9.57 -26.86
C SER A 54 9.12 9.56 -25.46
N ILE A 55 9.88 9.12 -24.44
CA ILE A 55 9.41 9.08 -23.05
C ILE A 55 9.77 10.39 -22.36
N ASN A 56 8.76 11.12 -21.89
CA ASN A 56 8.98 12.30 -21.06
C ASN A 56 9.17 11.87 -19.60
N THR A 57 10.43 11.79 -19.17
CA THR A 57 10.82 11.33 -17.84
C THR A 57 10.27 12.23 -16.74
N ASP A 58 10.17 13.54 -16.95
CA ASP A 58 9.65 14.51 -15.97
C ASP A 58 8.18 14.28 -15.64
N LYS A 59 7.35 14.01 -16.65
CA LYS A 59 5.94 13.68 -16.46
C LYS A 59 5.76 12.32 -15.77
N LEU A 60 6.62 11.35 -16.09
CA LEU A 60 6.62 10.05 -15.42
C LEU A 60 6.95 10.20 -13.92
N PHE A 61 7.97 10.99 -13.58
CA PHE A 61 8.34 11.26 -12.19
C PHE A 61 7.27 12.07 -11.43
N ASN A 62 6.61 13.02 -12.08
CA ASN A 62 5.49 13.75 -11.47
C ASN A 62 4.28 12.84 -11.19
N LEU A 63 4.00 11.87 -12.06
CA LEU A 63 2.97 10.87 -11.82
C LEU A 63 3.32 9.96 -10.64
N SER A 64 4.56 9.47 -10.54
CA SER A 64 4.97 8.65 -9.39
C SER A 64 5.00 9.45 -8.08
N GLY A 65 5.42 10.72 -8.13
CA GLY A 65 5.38 11.64 -6.99
C GLY A 65 3.96 11.89 -6.48
N SER A 66 3.01 12.15 -7.37
CA SER A 66 1.61 12.39 -6.98
C SER A 66 0.95 11.16 -6.35
N VAL A 67 1.19 9.97 -6.91
CA VAL A 67 0.73 8.70 -6.33
C VAL A 67 1.32 8.49 -4.93
N THR A 68 2.62 8.73 -4.77
CA THR A 68 3.30 8.61 -3.47
C THR A 68 2.70 9.57 -2.44
N GLN A 69 2.50 10.83 -2.82
CA GLN A 69 1.91 11.86 -1.96
C GLN A 69 0.49 11.48 -1.53
N GLN A 70 -0.30 10.92 -2.45
CA GLN A 70 -1.65 10.46 -2.15
C GLN A 70 -1.65 9.30 -1.17
N VAL A 71 -0.79 8.29 -1.36
CA VAL A 71 -0.63 7.17 -0.42
C VAL A 71 -0.21 7.64 0.97
N VAL A 72 0.76 8.56 1.06
CA VAL A 72 1.20 9.15 2.33
C VAL A 72 0.06 9.90 3.00
N SER A 73 -0.69 10.71 2.26
CA SER A 73 -1.83 11.47 2.80
C SER A 73 -2.95 10.56 3.33
N LEU A 74 -3.23 9.45 2.66
CA LEU A 74 -4.19 8.44 3.10
C LEU A 74 -3.68 7.74 4.36
N GLY A 75 -2.39 7.40 4.42
CA GLY A 75 -1.77 6.83 5.62
C GLY A 75 -1.87 7.76 6.83
N GLN A 76 -1.54 9.05 6.65
CA GLN A 76 -1.66 10.07 7.68
C GLN A 76 -3.10 10.25 8.16
N LYS A 77 -4.07 10.23 7.23
CA LYS A 77 -5.49 10.26 7.58
C LYS A 77 -5.85 9.03 8.42
N VAL A 78 -5.57 7.81 7.96
CA VAL A 78 -5.93 6.56 8.67
C VAL A 78 -5.34 6.47 10.09
N VAL A 79 -4.13 6.99 10.30
CA VAL A 79 -3.48 7.05 11.63
C VAL A 79 -4.16 8.07 12.55
N GLY A 80 -4.79 9.12 12.02
CA GLY A 80 -5.38 10.20 12.80
C GLY A 80 -6.83 9.99 13.27
N ILE A 81 -7.58 9.02 12.74
CA ILE A 81 -9.06 9.04 12.91
C ILE A 81 -9.66 8.09 13.95
N LEU A 82 -9.04 7.00 14.44
CA LEU A 82 -9.71 6.12 15.43
C LEU A 82 -8.79 5.25 16.32
N PRO A 83 -9.16 5.01 17.61
CA PRO A 83 -8.51 4.02 18.47
C PRO A 83 -8.47 2.60 17.86
N GLY A 84 -9.48 2.22 17.07
CA GLY A 84 -9.60 0.92 16.40
C GLY A 84 -8.65 0.70 15.21
N THR A 85 -8.21 1.76 14.53
CA THR A 85 -7.32 1.63 13.35
C THR A 85 -5.88 1.29 13.74
N THR A 86 -5.48 1.56 14.99
CA THR A 86 -4.14 1.24 15.49
C THR A 86 -3.86 -0.27 15.47
N ALA A 87 -4.82 -1.09 15.89
CA ALA A 87 -4.71 -2.54 15.87
C ALA A 87 -4.67 -3.10 14.44
N PHE A 88 -5.49 -2.54 13.53
CA PHE A 88 -5.44 -2.89 12.11
C PHE A 88 -4.08 -2.54 11.49
N VAL A 89 -3.56 -1.33 11.70
CA VAL A 89 -2.27 -0.90 11.14
C VAL A 89 -1.12 -1.74 11.68
N ALA A 90 -1.12 -2.06 12.98
CA ALA A 90 -0.12 -2.94 13.57
C ALA A 90 -0.20 -4.36 12.96
N GLY A 91 -1.39 -4.95 12.91
CA GLY A 91 -1.61 -6.26 12.28
C GLY A 91 -1.20 -6.26 10.82
N PHE A 92 -1.62 -5.25 10.06
CA PHE A 92 -1.27 -5.04 8.65
C PHE A 92 0.23 -4.93 8.44
N TYR A 93 0.93 -4.13 9.25
CA TYR A 93 2.38 -3.99 9.16
C TYR A 93 3.10 -5.33 9.36
N PHE A 94 2.72 -6.10 10.37
CA PHE A 94 3.29 -7.43 10.60
C PHE A 94 2.95 -8.44 9.50
N GLY A 95 1.70 -8.40 8.99
CA GLY A 95 1.27 -9.22 7.87
C GLY A 95 2.06 -8.90 6.61
N PHE A 96 2.22 -7.61 6.33
CA PHE A 96 3.02 -7.11 5.21
C PHE A 96 4.51 -7.45 5.37
N GLN A 97 5.10 -7.42 6.57
CA GLN A 97 6.48 -7.88 6.72
C GLN A 97 6.64 -9.36 6.39
N LYS A 98 5.70 -10.22 6.83
CA LYS A 98 5.75 -11.67 6.61
C LYS A 98 5.37 -12.14 5.20
N GLY A 99 4.66 -11.32 4.42
CA GLY A 99 4.23 -11.63 3.04
C GLY A 99 5.32 -11.61 1.97
#